data_AF-A0A9X0ZVR7-F1
#
_entry.id   AF-A0A9X0ZVR7-F1
#
_cell.length_a   1.000
_cell.length_b   1.000
_cell.length_c   1.000
_cell.angle_alpha   90.00
_cell.angle_beta   90.00
_cell.angle_gamma   90.00
#
_symmetry.space_group_name_H-M   'P 1'
#
loop_
_entity.id
_entity.type
_entity.pdbx_description
1 polymer ?
#
loop_
_entity_poly.entity_id
_entity_poly.type
_entity_poly.pdbx_seq_one_letter_code
_entity_poly.pdbx_strand_id
1 'polypeptide(L)'
;MSSFPQITNIREIRKKLGLNQNEFWSKIGVTQSGGSRYESGRNMPKPVRELLRLVHIERVDLERVNGKDLSVLRLLKEQEAETYHRLLKQLEKTENP
;
A
#
# COMPACT_ATOMS: atom_id res chain seq x y z
N MET A 1 6.33 2.27 -20.01
CA MET A 1 5.37 3.01 -19.16
C MET A 1 4.90 2.06 -18.08
N SER A 2 5.28 2.29 -16.82
CA SER A 2 5.02 1.36 -15.71
C SER A 2 3.52 1.09 -15.56
N SER A 3 3.11 -0.13 -15.92
CA SER A 3 1.73 -0.58 -15.79
C SER A 3 1.49 -0.94 -14.33
N PHE A 4 0.86 -0.03 -13.59
CA PHE A 4 0.36 -0.34 -12.26
C PHE A 4 -0.82 -1.31 -12.40
N PRO A 5 -0.88 -2.38 -11.59
CA PRO A 5 -2.00 -3.32 -11.65
C PRO A 5 -3.32 -2.58 -11.43
N GLN A 6 -4.30 -2.85 -12.30
CA GLN A 6 -5.62 -2.26 -12.18
C GLN A 6 -6.32 -2.82 -10.93
N ILE A 7 -6.64 -1.95 -9.99
CA ILE A 7 -7.40 -2.30 -8.80
C ILE A 7 -8.88 -2.30 -9.18
N THR A 8 -9.42 -3.45 -9.55
CA THR A 8 -10.80 -3.60 -10.02
C THR A 8 -11.79 -3.86 -8.89
N ASN A 9 -11.35 -4.50 -7.80
CA ASN A 9 -12.25 -5.02 -6.76
C ASN A 9 -12.11 -4.30 -5.41
N ILE A 10 -12.17 -2.96 -5.41
CA ILE A 10 -11.96 -2.12 -4.21
C ILE A 10 -12.87 -2.55 -3.04
N ARG A 11 -14.14 -2.82 -3.34
CA ARG A 11 -15.12 -3.26 -2.34
C ARG A 11 -14.75 -4.62 -1.72
N GLU A 12 -14.21 -5.54 -2.51
CA GLU A 12 -13.77 -6.84 -2.01
C GLU A 12 -12.53 -6.70 -1.14
N ILE A 13 -11.56 -5.88 -1.55
CA ILE A 13 -10.38 -5.57 -0.75
C ILE A 13 -10.84 -5.06 0.62
N ARG A 14 -11.67 -4.02 0.65
CA ARG A 14 -12.21 -3.46 1.90
C ARG A 14 -12.91 -4.51 2.76
N LYS A 15 -13.78 -5.34 2.16
CA LYS A 15 -14.49 -6.41 2.87
C LYS A 15 -13.54 -7.46 3.46
N LYS A 16 -12.50 -7.88 2.73
CA LYS A 16 -11.46 -8.80 3.23
C LYS A 16 -10.69 -8.21 4.41
N LEU A 17 -10.59 -6.87 4.49
CA LEU A 17 -9.99 -6.17 5.63
C LEU A 17 -10.93 -6.01 6.83
N GLY A 18 -12.22 -6.35 6.69
CA GLY A 18 -13.22 -6.12 7.74
C GLY A 18 -13.52 -4.64 8.01
N LEU A 19 -13.14 -3.74 7.09
CA LEU A 19 -13.28 -2.28 7.30
C LEU A 19 -14.60 -1.75 6.74
N ASN A 20 -15.17 -0.77 7.44
CA ASN A 20 -16.24 0.05 6.88
C ASN A 20 -15.69 1.08 5.88
N GLN A 21 -16.57 1.77 5.15
CA GLN A 21 -16.13 2.74 4.14
C GLN A 21 -15.33 3.89 4.76
N ASN A 22 -15.76 4.43 5.90
CA ASN A 22 -15.07 5.55 6.53
C ASN A 22 -13.64 5.16 6.92
N GLU A 23 -13.46 4.04 7.63
CA GLU A 23 -12.15 3.53 8.06
C GLU A 23 -11.22 3.23 6.88
N PHE A 24 -11.77 2.68 5.80
CA PHE A 24 -10.98 2.32 4.62
C PHE A 24 -10.50 3.56 3.88
N TRP A 25 -11.38 4.52 3.65
CA TRP A 25 -11.09 5.69 2.82
C TRP A 25 -10.33 6.78 3.59
N SER A 26 -10.58 6.94 4.89
CA SER A 26 -9.88 7.94 5.72
C SER A 26 -8.38 7.67 5.82
N LYS A 27 -7.95 6.40 5.84
CA LYS A 27 -6.53 6.00 5.84
C LYS A 27 -5.72 6.48 4.64
N ILE A 28 -6.39 6.87 3.55
CA ILE A 28 -5.75 7.43 2.35
C ILE A 28 -6.23 8.85 2.05
N GLY A 29 -6.77 9.56 3.06
CA GLY A 29 -7.18 10.96 2.94
C GLY A 29 -8.43 11.18 2.06
N VAL A 30 -9.24 10.15 1.85
CA VAL A 30 -10.47 10.22 1.04
C VAL A 30 -11.68 10.25 1.95
N THR A 31 -12.62 11.16 1.70
CA THR A 31 -13.89 11.22 2.43
C THR A 31 -14.75 9.99 2.14
N GLN A 32 -15.62 9.59 3.08
CA GLN A 32 -16.54 8.46 2.87
C GLN A 32 -17.40 8.63 1.60
N SER A 33 -17.92 9.84 1.34
CA SER A 33 -18.73 10.12 0.14
C SER A 33 -17.91 10.12 -1.16
N GLY A 34 -16.62 10.47 -1.09
CA GLY A 34 -15.67 10.30 -2.20
C GLY A 34 -15.43 8.81 -2.48
N GLY A 35 -15.11 8.06 -1.43
CA GLY A 35 -14.85 6.63 -1.50
C GLY A 35 -16.02 5.80 -2.01
N SER A 36 -17.24 6.11 -1.54
CA SER A 36 -18.46 5.43 -2.00
C SER A 36 -18.64 5.54 -3.52
N ARG A 37 -18.32 6.71 -4.12
CA ARG A 37 -18.35 6.90 -5.57
C ARG A 37 -17.32 6.03 -6.30
N TYR A 38 -16.13 5.85 -5.73
CA TYR A 38 -15.13 4.95 -6.31
C TYR A 38 -15.57 3.48 -6.22
N GLU A 39 -16.17 3.06 -5.12
CA GLU A 39 -16.72 1.70 -5.00
C GLU A 39 -17.91 1.43 -5.92
N SER A 40 -18.61 2.47 -6.39
CA SER A 40 -19.72 2.36 -7.33
C SER A 40 -19.31 2.50 -8.79
N GLY A 41 -18.01 2.46 -9.11
CA GLY A 41 -17.49 2.44 -10.48
C GLY A 41 -17.06 3.79 -11.04
N ARG A 42 -17.06 4.87 -10.24
CA ARG A 42 -16.44 6.13 -10.68
C ARG A 42 -14.93 5.92 -10.86
N ASN A 43 -14.38 6.47 -11.95
CA ASN A 43 -12.93 6.45 -12.15
C ASN A 43 -12.19 7.14 -10.99
N MET A 44 -11.19 6.44 -10.46
CA MET A 44 -10.36 6.90 -9.37
C MET A 44 -9.13 7.65 -9.90
N PRO A 45 -8.79 8.83 -9.36
CA PRO A 45 -7.55 9.52 -9.72
C PRO A 45 -6.32 8.64 -9.44
N LYS A 46 -5.29 8.76 -10.28
CA LYS A 46 -4.04 7.98 -10.14
C LYS A 46 -3.43 8.08 -8.72
N PRO A 47 -3.31 9.26 -8.09
CA PRO A 47 -2.72 9.35 -6.73
C PRO A 47 -3.49 8.54 -5.68
N VAL A 48 -4.83 8.55 -5.75
CA VAL A 48 -5.69 7.81 -4.81
C VAL A 48 -5.50 6.30 -4.99
N ARG A 49 -5.35 5.85 -6.23
CA ARG A 49 -5.12 4.43 -6.56
C ARG A 49 -3.78 3.93 -6.03
N GLU A 50 -2.74 4.77 -6.13
CA GLU A 50 -1.42 4.46 -5.60
C GLU A 50 -1.43 4.38 -4.07
N LEU A 51 -2.06 5.33 -3.39
CA LEU A 51 -2.22 5.28 -1.94
C LEU A 51 -3.03 4.06 -1.49
N LEU A 52 -4.09 3.70 -2.22
CA LEU A 52 -4.86 2.50 -1.94
C LEU A 52 -3.98 1.25 -2.03
N ARG A 53 -3.16 1.12 -3.09
CA ARG A 53 -2.20 0.02 -3.24
C ARG A 53 -1.23 -0.03 -2.06
N LEU A 54 -0.55 1.07 -1.76
CA LEU A 54 0.44 1.13 -0.70
C LEU A 54 -0.17 0.76 0.66
N VAL A 55 -1.29 1.36 1.03
CA VAL A 55 -1.87 1.20 2.38
C VAL A 55 -2.62 -0.11 2.54
N HIS A 56 -3.49 -0.46 1.58
CA HIS A 56 -4.44 -1.56 1.76
C HIS A 56 -3.97 -2.89 1.16
N ILE A 57 -3.03 -2.85 0.19
CA ILE A 57 -2.48 -4.05 -0.45
C ILE A 57 -1.08 -4.34 0.10
N GLU A 58 -0.16 -3.38 0.02
CA GLU A 58 1.23 -3.52 0.49
C GLU A 58 1.39 -3.29 2.00
N ARG A 59 0.31 -2.96 2.71
CA ARG A 59 0.28 -2.76 4.17
C ARG A 59 1.25 -1.70 4.69
N VAL A 60 1.55 -0.70 3.86
CA VAL A 60 2.40 0.43 4.24
C VAL A 60 1.65 1.34 5.19
N ASP A 61 2.22 1.54 6.37
CA ASP A 61 1.76 2.54 7.33
C ASP A 61 2.39 3.89 7.02
N LEU A 62 1.57 4.81 6.46
CA LEU A 62 2.02 6.14 6.04
C LEU A 62 2.45 7.04 7.21
N GLU A 63 2.02 6.74 8.44
CA GLU A 63 2.45 7.51 9.62
C GLU A 63 3.85 7.11 10.08
N ARG A 64 4.28 5.89 9.76
CA ARG A 64 5.57 5.34 10.20
C ARG A 64 6.67 5.51 9.18
N VAL A 65 6.34 5.49 7.89
CA VAL A 65 7.32 5.65 6.81
C VAL A 65 7.70 7.11 6.64
N ASN A 66 9.00 7.39 6.66
CA ASN A 66 9.55 8.70 6.34
C ASN A 66 10.68 8.61 5.29
N GLY A 67 11.12 9.77 4.78
CA GLY A 67 12.14 9.83 3.74
C GLY A 67 13.52 9.30 4.14
N LYS A 68 13.85 9.27 5.44
CA LYS A 68 15.11 8.70 5.92
C LYS A 68 15.10 7.18 5.81
N ASP A 69 13.97 6.53 6.08
CA ASP A 69 13.84 5.07 5.92
C ASP A 69 14.14 4.66 4.48
N LEU A 70 13.60 5.40 3.50
CA LEU A 70 13.88 5.17 2.08
C LEU A 70 15.35 5.44 1.72
N SER A 71 15.96 6.45 2.35
CA SER A 71 17.38 6.77 2.14
C SER A 71 18.29 5.67 2.68
N VAL A 72 17.98 5.12 3.87
CA VAL A 72 18.68 3.98 4.46
C VAL A 72 18.52 2.75 3.57
N LEU A 73 17.31 2.46 3.08
CA LEU A 73 17.09 1.34 2.17
C LEU A 73 17.90 1.46 0.88
N ARG A 74 18.04 2.68 0.33
CA ARG A 74 18.90 2.93 -0.84
C ARG A 74 20.37 2.63 -0.53
N LEU A 75 20.89 3.15 0.57
CA LEU A 75 22.27 2.90 1.00
C LEU A 75 22.52 1.41 1.23
N LEU A 76 21.56 0.72 1.86
CA LEU A 76 21.66 -0.72 2.11
C LEU A 76 21.74 -1.51 0.79
N LYS A 77 20.94 -1.14 -0.22
CA LYS A 77 21.00 -1.78 -1.55
C LYS A 77 22.32 -1.50 -2.28
N GLU A 78 22.87 -0.30 -2.13
CA GLU A 78 24.08 0.14 -2.84
C GLU A 78 25.37 -0.35 -2.18
N GLN A 79 25.43 -0.34 -0.85
CA GLN A 79 26.66 -0.58 -0.08
C GLN A 79 26.68 -1.93 0.62
N GLU A 80 25.51 -2.47 0.98
CA GLU A 80 25.38 -3.72 1.74
C GLU A 80 24.30 -4.64 1.17
N ALA A 81 24.42 -4.93 -0.14
CA ALA A 81 23.41 -5.72 -0.85
C ALA A 81 23.16 -7.08 -0.18
N GLU A 82 24.19 -7.76 0.31
CA GLU A 82 24.02 -9.04 1.02
C GLU A 82 23.16 -8.90 2.27
N THR A 83 23.36 -7.85 3.06
CA THR A 83 22.53 -7.54 4.23
C THR A 83 21.07 -7.33 3.82
N TYR A 84 20.82 -6.54 2.78
CA TYR A 84 19.46 -6.33 2.25
C TYR A 84 18.78 -7.65 1.86
N HIS A 85 19.46 -8.52 1.09
CA HIS A 85 18.89 -9.78 0.62
C HIS A 85 18.68 -10.77 1.78
N ARG A 86 19.58 -10.79 2.77
CA ARG A 86 19.42 -11.60 3.98
C ARG A 86 18.20 -11.17 4.79
N LEU A 87 18.02 -9.87 5.00
CA LEU A 87 16.85 -9.32 5.71
C LEU A 87 15.55 -9.61 4.95
N LEU A 88 15.55 -9.48 3.61
CA LEU A 88 14.40 -9.81 2.79
C LEU A 88 14.00 -11.29 2.94
N LYS A 89 14.97 -12.21 2.89
CA LYS A 89 14.72 -13.64 3.10
C LYS A 89 14.20 -13.97 4.50
N GLN A 90 14.54 -13.18 5.52
CA GLN A 90 13.99 -13.34 6.88
C GLN A 90 12.51 -12.94 6.94
N LEU A 91 12.09 -11.90 6.20
CA LEU A 91 10.69 -11.49 6.12
C LEU A 91 9.83 -12.57 5.45
N GLU A 92 10.29 -13.14 4.33
CA GLU A 92 9.57 -14.20 3.61
C GLU A 92 9.32 -15.45 4.48
N LYS A 93 10.29 -15.80 5.34
CA LYS A 93 10.14 -16.90 6.31
C LYS A 93 9.17 -16.59 7.45
N THR A 94 9.00 -15.32 7.78
CA THR A 94 8.13 -14.89 8.88
C THR A 94 6.67 -14.80 8.40
N GLU A 95 6.45 -14.49 7.12
CA GLU A 95 5.12 -14.42 6.50
C GLU A 95 4.57 -15.79 6.08
N ASN A 96 5.40 -16.84 6.03
CA ASN A 96 5.04 -18.19 5.61
C ASN A 96 5.57 -19.24 6.62
N PRO A 97 4.93 -19.37 7.80
CA PRO A 97 5.37 -20.27 8.88
C PRO A 97 5.21 -21.76 8.54
#